data_AF-A0A2D6FK70-F1
#
_entry.id   AF-A0A2D6FK70-F1
#
_cell.length_a   1.000
_cell.length_b   1.000
_cell.length_c   1.000
_cell.angle_alpha   90.00
_cell.angle_beta   90.00
_cell.angle_gamma   90.00
#
_symmetry.space_group_name_H-M   'P 1'
#
loop_
_entity.id
_entity.type
_entity.pdbx_description
1 polymer ?
#
loop_
_entity_poly.entity_id
_entity_poly.type
_entity_poly.pdbx_seq_one_letter_code
_entity_poly.pdbx_strand_id
1 'polypeptide(L)'
;MSLWGALWRSNNRLDGKREHIIFEDLKPVLFRRRRECREFIKQKYGYIAERLDLQDEPHGWKMPIPVKVKIEKLAPTSKEMGNEEE
;
A
#
# COMPACT_ATOMS: atom_id res chain seq x y z
N MET A 1 14.10 -14.29 -4.73
CA MET A 1 13.45 -13.52 -5.82
C MET A 1 12.91 -12.22 -5.24
N SER A 2 13.15 -11.08 -5.89
CA SER A 2 12.56 -9.80 -5.45
C SER A 2 11.18 -9.63 -6.07
N LEU A 3 10.18 -9.31 -5.26
CA LEU A 3 8.84 -8.92 -5.71
C LEU A 3 8.70 -7.40 -5.69
N TRP A 4 7.73 -6.89 -6.43
CA TRP A 4 7.37 -5.48 -6.48
C TRP A 4 5.94 -5.30 -6.01
N GLY A 5 5.69 -4.29 -5.19
CA GLY A 5 4.35 -3.87 -4.77
C GLY A 5 4.11 -2.41 -5.14
N ALA A 6 2.83 -2.03 -5.23
CA ALA A 6 2.45 -0.63 -5.35
C ALA A 6 2.28 -0.02 -3.95
N LEU A 7 3.03 1.04 -3.67
CA LEU A 7 2.93 1.79 -2.41
C LEU A 7 2.01 2.99 -2.60
N TRP A 8 0.87 2.99 -1.90
CA TRP A 8 0.04 4.16 -1.73
C TRP A 8 0.76 5.22 -0.90
N ARG A 9 0.56 6.50 -1.24
CA ARG A 9 1.13 7.63 -0.49
C ARG A 9 0.13 8.78 -0.45
N SER A 10 -0.07 9.33 0.74
CA SER A 10 -0.77 10.60 0.92
C SER A 10 -0.06 11.46 1.95
N ASN A 11 -0.18 12.78 1.80
CA ASN A 11 0.35 13.76 2.73
C ASN A 11 -0.57 14.98 2.78
N ASN A 12 -1.27 15.13 3.89
CA ASN A 12 -2.21 16.23 4.16
C ASN A 12 -1.95 16.77 5.58
N ARG A 13 -2.63 17.86 5.97
CA ARG A 13 -2.48 18.44 7.32
C ARG A 13 -3.25 17.65 8.37
N LEU A 14 -4.38 17.04 8.00
CA LEU A 14 -5.28 16.34 8.93
C LEU A 14 -4.72 15.00 9.43
N ASP A 15 -4.18 14.18 8.53
CA ASP A 15 -3.70 12.82 8.77
C ASP A 15 -2.17 12.70 8.74
N GLY A 16 -1.47 13.74 8.27
CA GLY A 16 -0.04 13.72 8.03
C GLY A 16 0.35 12.81 6.88
N LYS A 17 1.58 12.28 6.93
CA LYS A 17 2.10 11.36 5.93
C LYS A 17 1.59 9.93 6.19
N ARG A 18 0.88 9.34 5.22
CA ARG A 18 0.47 7.93 5.25
C ARG A 18 0.99 7.17 4.06
N GLU A 19 1.50 5.95 4.32
CA GLU A 19 2.02 5.04 3.30
C GLU A 19 1.58 3.61 3.61
N HIS A 20 1.10 2.87 2.62
CA HIS A 20 0.74 1.46 2.77
C HIS A 20 0.82 0.73 1.42
N ILE A 21 1.00 -0.59 1.46
CA ILE A 21 0.92 -1.43 0.25
C ILE A 21 -0.53 -1.49 -0.22
N ILE A 22 -0.75 -1.41 -1.52
CA ILE A 22 -2.09 -1.54 -2.11
C ILE A 22 -2.55 -3.01 -2.07
N PHE A 23 -3.79 -3.22 -1.64
CA PHE A 23 -4.46 -4.52 -1.60
C PHE A 23 -5.64 -4.56 -2.58
N GLU A 24 -5.87 -5.72 -3.18
CA GLU A 24 -7.07 -6.08 -3.94
C GLU A 24 -7.57 -7.42 -3.44
N ASP A 25 -8.87 -7.55 -3.21
CA ASP A 25 -9.49 -8.79 -2.70
C ASP A 25 -8.75 -9.36 -1.47
N LEU A 26 -8.41 -8.46 -0.54
CA LEU A 26 -7.67 -8.75 0.70
C LEU A 26 -6.25 -9.32 0.50
N LYS A 27 -5.70 -9.19 -0.71
CA LYS A 27 -4.35 -9.66 -1.06
C LYS A 27 -3.48 -8.48 -1.49
N PRO A 28 -2.21 -8.42 -1.05
CA PRO A 28 -1.31 -7.38 -1.52
C PRO A 28 -1.09 -7.57 -3.03
N VAL A 29 -1.17 -6.48 -3.78
CA VAL A 29 -0.94 -6.53 -5.24
C VAL A 29 0.56 -6.60 -5.48
N LEU A 30 1.03 -7.77 -5.93
CA LEU A 30 2.45 -8.08 -6.11
C LEU A 30 2.78 -8.49 -7.54
N PHE A 31 3.96 -8.06 -8.00
CA PHE A 31 4.45 -8.27 -9.35
C PHE A 31 5.86 -8.85 -9.33
N ARG A 32 6.18 -9.63 -10.36
CA ARG A 32 7.55 -10.15 -10.53
C ARG A 32 8.46 -9.08 -11.10
N ARG A 33 7.94 -8.22 -11.98
CA ARG A 33 8.73 -7.17 -12.65
C ARG A 33 8.26 -5.78 -12.21
N ARG A 34 9.21 -4.86 -12.07
CA ARG A 34 8.94 -3.44 -11.81
C ARG A 34 8.00 -2.82 -12.86
N ARG A 35 8.18 -3.21 -14.13
CA ARG A 35 7.40 -2.69 -15.26
C ARG A 35 5.91 -3.02 -15.12
N GLU A 36 5.59 -4.27 -14.78
CA GLU A 36 4.20 -4.72 -14.56
C GLU A 36 3.53 -3.89 -13.45
N CYS A 37 4.26 -3.65 -12.35
CA CYS A 37 3.77 -2.81 -11.25
C CYS A 37 3.49 -1.37 -11.69
N ARG A 38 4.36 -0.77 -12.52
CA ARG A 38 4.16 0.58 -13.07
C ARG A 38 2.96 0.64 -14.01
N GLU A 39 2.79 -0.36 -14.86
CA GLU A 39 1.66 -0.46 -15.78
C GLU A 39 0.35 -0.55 -15.01
N PHE A 40 0.29 -1.41 -13.98
CA PHE A 40 -0.83 -1.48 -13.05
C PHE A 40 -1.15 -0.13 -12.38
N ILE A 41 -0.14 0.53 -11.80
CA ILE A 41 -0.31 1.84 -11.15
C ILE A 41 -0.89 2.86 -12.13
N LYS A 42 -0.35 2.91 -13.35
CA LYS A 42 -0.81 3.85 -14.39
C LYS A 42 -2.25 3.56 -14.80
N GLN A 43 -2.59 2.29 -15.02
CA GLN A 43 -3.93 1.89 -15.47
C GLN A 43 -4.98 2.16 -14.40
N LYS A 44 -4.70 1.80 -13.14
CA LYS A 44 -5.70 1.87 -12.06
C LYS A 44 -5.76 3.23 -11.36
N TYR A 45 -4.62 3.88 -11.18
CA TYR A 45 -4.51 5.11 -10.39
C TYR A 45 -4.05 6.31 -11.20
N GLY A 46 -3.88 6.17 -12.51
CA GLY A 46 -3.41 7.26 -13.39
C GLY A 46 -4.26 8.53 -13.31
N TYR A 47 -5.56 8.40 -13.02
CA TYR A 47 -6.47 9.53 -12.83
C TYR A 47 -6.03 10.50 -11.71
N ILE A 48 -5.29 10.02 -10.70
CA ILE A 48 -4.84 10.87 -9.59
C ILE A 48 -3.91 11.98 -10.10
N ALA A 49 -3.11 11.71 -11.15
CA ALA A 49 -2.16 12.68 -11.69
C ALA A 49 -2.86 13.95 -12.23
N GLU A 50 -4.09 13.84 -12.69
CA GLU A 50 -4.86 14.93 -13.30
C GLU A 50 -5.91 15.54 -12.34
N ARG A 51 -6.13 14.91 -11.17
CA ARG A 51 -7.14 15.30 -10.18
C ARG A 51 -6.53 16.11 -9.04
N LEU A 52 -6.37 17.42 -9.24
CA LEU A 52 -5.83 18.34 -8.22
C LEU A 52 -6.64 18.33 -6.92
N ASP A 53 -7.97 18.20 -7.02
CA ASP A 53 -8.88 18.06 -5.87
C ASP A 53 -8.54 16.88 -4.95
N LEU A 54 -8.02 15.77 -5.52
CA LEU A 54 -7.56 14.62 -4.75
C LEU A 54 -6.13 14.81 -4.22
N GLN A 55 -5.32 15.63 -4.88
CA GLN A 55 -3.94 15.89 -4.48
C GLN A 55 -3.82 16.93 -3.37
N ASP A 56 -4.80 17.82 -3.25
CA ASP A 56 -4.89 18.88 -2.26
C ASP A 56 -5.62 18.41 -0.97
N GLU A 57 -5.67 19.28 0.03
CA GLU A 57 -6.41 19.07 1.27
C GLU A 57 -7.92 18.87 0.93
N PRO A 58 -8.62 17.88 1.50
CA PRO A 58 -8.29 17.09 2.69
C PRO A 58 -7.55 15.77 2.41
N HIS A 59 -7.32 15.42 1.14
CA HIS A 59 -6.88 14.08 0.77
C HIS A 59 -5.36 13.97 0.73
N GLY A 60 -4.70 14.91 0.05
CA GLY A 60 -3.24 14.88 -0.09
C GLY A 60 -2.73 13.69 -0.90
N TRP A 61 -3.55 13.07 -1.75
CA TRP A 61 -3.19 11.84 -2.46
C TRP A 61 -2.04 12.11 -3.42
N LYS A 62 -1.14 11.13 -3.54
CA LYS A 62 -0.05 11.15 -4.51
C LYS A 62 -0.10 9.88 -5.34
N MET A 63 0.42 9.98 -6.57
CA MET A 63 0.58 8.80 -7.42
C MET A 63 1.34 7.70 -6.65
N PRO A 64 0.77 6.47 -6.60
CA PRO A 64 1.46 5.32 -6.04
C PRO A 64 2.80 5.08 -6.74
N ILE A 65 3.74 4.45 -6.04
CA ILE A 65 5.06 4.13 -6.60
C ILE A 65 5.38 2.65 -6.51
N PRO A 66 6.12 2.09 -7.48
CA PRO A 66 6.61 0.72 -7.39
C PRO A 66 7.72 0.64 -6.35
N VAL A 67 7.56 -0.24 -5.37
CA VAL A 67 8.56 -0.53 -4.33
C VAL A 67 8.96 -2.01 -4.36
N LYS A 68 10.23 -2.31 -4.07
CA LYS A 68 10.65 -3.70 -3.85
C LYS A 68 10.09 -4.18 -2.52
N VAL A 69 9.56 -5.38 -2.48
CA VAL A 69 9.03 -5.99 -1.26
C VAL A 69 9.75 -7.29 -0.94
N LYS A 70 9.86 -7.57 0.35
CA LYS A 70 10.32 -8.83 0.92
C LYS A 70 9.16 -9.42 1.71
N ILE A 71 8.78 -10.66 1.41
CA ILE A 71 7.76 -11.38 2.17
C ILE A 71 8.48 -12.18 3.24
N GLU A 72 8.05 -12.02 4.48
CA GLU A 72 8.57 -12.75 5.63
C GLU A 72 7.42 -13.50 6.28
N LYS A 73 7.64 -14.78 6.60
CA LYS A 73 6.71 -15.55 7.41
C LYS A 73 6.97 -15.17 8.86
N LEU A 74 6.01 -14.49 9.47
CA LEU A 74 6.05 -14.27 10.92
C LEU A 74 5.73 -15.59 11.61
N ALA A 75 6.48 -15.92 12.65
CA ALA A 75 6.10 -17.00 13.55
C ALA A 75 4.77 -16.61 14.23
N PRO A 76 3.86 -17.56 14.49
CA PRO A 76 2.65 -17.27 15.25
C PRO A 76 3.05 -16.68 16.61
N THR A 77 2.52 -15.52 16.93
CA THR A 77 2.76 -14.86 18.21
C THR A 77 2.08 -15.69 19.30
N SER A 78 2.82 -16.13 20.31
CA SER A 78 2.32 -16.95 21.44
C SER A 78 1.32 -16.24 22.37
N LYS A 79 0.74 -15.12 21.95
CA LYS A 79 -0.08 -14.24 22.79
C LYS A 79 -1.58 -14.43 22.53
N GLU A 80 -2.09 -15.65 22.69
CA GLU A 80 -3.51 -15.93 23.02
C GLU A 80 -3.61 -17.28 23.77
N MET A 81 -2.91 -17.39 24.89
CA MET A 81 -3.21 -18.38 25.92
C MET A 81 -3.14 -17.67 27.28
N GLY A 82 -4.30 -17.31 27.81
CA GLY A 82 -4.41 -16.74 29.16
C GLY A 82 -5.51 -15.70 29.24
N ASN A 83 -6.75 -16.17 29.39
CA ASN A 83 -7.72 -15.71 30.40
C ASN A 83 -9.07 -16.37 30.10
N GLU A 84 -9.15 -17.66 30.40
CA GLU A 84 -10.38 -18.24 30.93
C GLU A 84 -10.07 -18.63 32.39
N GLU A 85 -11.02 -18.32 33.26
CA GLU A 85 -11.10 -18.65 34.70
C GLU A 85 -10.47 -17.64 35.69
N GLU A 86 -11.29 -16.70 36.18
CA GLU A 86 -11.82 -16.74 37.55
C GLU A 86 -13.15 -15.96 37.66
#